data_AF-A0A1R3GD89-F1
#
_entry.id   AF-A0A1R3GD89-F1
#
_cell.length_a   1.000
_cell.length_b   1.000
_cell.length_c   1.000
_cell.angle_alpha   90.00
_cell.angle_beta   90.00
_cell.angle_gamma   90.00
#
_symmetry.space_group_name_H-M   'P 1'
#
loop_
_entity.id
_entity.type
_entity.pdbx_description
1 polymer ?
#
loop_
_entity_poly.entity_id
_entity_poly.type
_entity_poly.pdbx_seq_one_letter_code
_entity_poly.pdbx_strand_id
1 'polypeptide(L)'
;MAPPSLLGPPQLYLPTPPPSKPPQPQTPSDPFMKLMEADSHEARTKPPMGRTENGSATFLSSGNPCLDFFFHVVPDTPPESLKQRLRLAWDHNPLTTLKLICNLRGVRGTGKSDKEGFFTAASWLHQHHPKTLACNLDSLADFGCFKDLPEMLYRLLEGSDIRKTRKEEWSKRKLGVRKTTMMKPHRKTKKKKKEPKEADMKAMKSNKLRKIGLASKWCPSVDSAFDKSTLLCEGIAKKMFTRKKYPEYVGMEEAHYAYKVRDRLRKEVLVPLHKVLELPEVYIGANQWDLIPYNRVASVAMKFYKEKFLAHDKERFSEYLEDVKAGKSTITAGALLPHEIIASLQDKDGGEVAELQWQRMVNDLLQKGKLRNCMAICDVSGSMKGIPMEVSVALGVLVSELSEEPWKGKLITFSKNPKLQMVEGETLEEKTSFVENMDWGMNTDFQKVFRLILKVAVKGKLKPEQMIKRLFVFSDMEFDRASANSWETDYQKIVRKFTKKGYGESIPQIVFWNLRDSKATPVPGTQNGVALVSGFSKNLLKMFLDQDGDINPEAVMEAAISGEEYQKLVVLD
;
A
#
# COMPACT_ATOMS: atom_id res chain seq x y z
N MET A 1 -26.22 -31.49 10.76
CA MET A 1 -26.38 -30.28 11.60
C MET A 1 -26.01 -29.08 10.75
N ALA A 2 -26.96 -28.19 10.47
CA ALA A 2 -26.72 -26.97 9.70
C ALA A 2 -25.85 -25.99 10.51
N PRO A 3 -25.00 -25.17 9.86
CA PRO A 3 -24.22 -24.15 10.53
C PRO A 3 -25.15 -23.05 11.10
N PRO A 4 -24.82 -22.46 12.27
CA PRO A 4 -25.63 -21.41 12.86
C PRO A 4 -25.60 -20.16 11.98
N SER A 5 -26.78 -19.78 11.48
CA SER A 5 -27.06 -18.55 10.76
C SER A 5 -26.66 -17.33 11.59
N LEU A 6 -25.75 -16.49 11.05
CA LEU A 6 -25.41 -15.19 11.59
C LEU A 6 -26.63 -14.26 11.46
N LEU A 7 -27.36 -14.04 12.55
CA LEU A 7 -28.33 -12.96 12.64
C LEU A 7 -27.56 -11.65 12.83
N GLY A 8 -27.48 -10.84 11.77
CA GLY A 8 -26.99 -9.46 11.83
C GLY A 8 -27.96 -8.54 12.60
N PRO A 9 -27.56 -7.30 12.91
CA PRO A 9 -28.44 -6.32 13.55
C PRO A 9 -29.66 -5.99 12.65
N PRO A 10 -30.79 -5.56 13.24
CA PRO A 10 -32.05 -5.37 12.52
C PRO A 10 -31.93 -4.34 11.39
N GLN A 11 -32.46 -4.70 10.22
CA GLN A 11 -32.50 -3.87 9.01
C GLN A 11 -33.36 -2.62 9.25
N LEU A 12 -32.83 -1.45 8.90
CA LEU A 12 -33.62 -0.21 8.77
C LEU A 12 -34.34 -0.25 7.42
N TYR A 13 -35.67 -0.32 7.45
CA TYR A 13 -36.51 -0.25 6.26
C TYR A 13 -36.44 1.15 5.65
N LEU A 14 -35.91 1.25 4.43
CA LEU A 14 -36.17 2.37 3.53
C LEU A 14 -37.16 1.91 2.44
N PRO A 15 -38.10 2.79 2.01
CA PRO A 15 -39.19 2.42 1.10
C PRO A 15 -38.69 2.08 -0.31
N THR A 16 -39.25 1.01 -0.87
CA THR A 16 -38.95 0.46 -2.19
C THR A 16 -39.58 1.31 -3.30
N PRO A 17 -38.88 1.63 -4.41
CA PRO A 17 -39.51 2.23 -5.59
C PRO A 17 -40.32 1.20 -6.40
N PRO A 18 -41.32 1.64 -7.21
CA PRO A 18 -42.25 0.75 -7.89
C PRO A 18 -41.61 0.01 -9.09
N PRO A 19 -42.14 -1.17 -9.46
CA PRO A 19 -41.56 -2.03 -10.50
C PRO A 19 -41.72 -1.47 -11.92
N SER A 20 -40.66 -1.58 -12.73
CA SER A 20 -40.64 -1.26 -14.16
C SER A 20 -41.27 -2.37 -15.01
N LYS A 21 -41.88 -1.98 -16.14
CA LYS A 21 -42.63 -2.83 -17.08
C LYS A 21 -41.75 -3.89 -17.80
N PRO A 22 -42.34 -5.04 -18.19
CA PRO A 22 -41.62 -6.10 -18.90
C PRO A 22 -41.32 -5.73 -20.38
N PRO A 23 -40.28 -6.33 -21.00
CA PRO A 23 -39.86 -6.02 -22.36
C PRO A 23 -40.72 -6.72 -23.43
N GLN A 24 -40.95 -6.04 -24.56
CA GLN A 24 -41.59 -6.59 -25.75
C GLN A 24 -40.60 -7.38 -26.64
N PRO A 25 -41.06 -8.38 -27.39
CA PRO A 25 -40.21 -9.25 -28.23
C PRO A 25 -39.74 -8.56 -29.51
N GLN A 26 -38.44 -8.69 -29.81
CA GLN A 26 -37.84 -8.30 -31.10
C GLN A 26 -37.82 -9.50 -32.06
N THR A 27 -38.12 -9.22 -33.33
CA THR A 27 -38.11 -10.14 -34.47
C THR A 27 -36.70 -10.67 -34.79
N PRO A 28 -36.57 -11.88 -35.37
CA PRO A 28 -35.28 -12.53 -35.56
C PRO A 28 -34.54 -11.97 -36.79
N SER A 29 -33.34 -11.43 -36.57
CA SER A 29 -32.40 -11.10 -37.64
C SER A 29 -31.45 -12.27 -37.94
N ASP A 30 -31.17 -12.44 -39.23
CA ASP A 30 -30.45 -13.54 -39.87
C ASP A 30 -29.05 -13.81 -39.27
N PRO A 31 -28.72 -15.07 -38.91
CA PRO A 31 -27.40 -15.47 -38.41
C PRO A 31 -26.22 -15.12 -39.32
N PHE A 32 -26.45 -14.98 -40.63
CA PHE A 32 -25.39 -14.72 -41.61
C PHE A 32 -24.88 -13.27 -41.57
N MET A 33 -25.75 -12.29 -41.26
CA MET A 33 -25.35 -10.88 -41.08
C MET A 33 -24.54 -10.65 -39.79
N LYS A 34 -24.78 -11.47 -38.75
CA LYS A 34 -24.02 -11.44 -37.49
C LYS A 34 -22.56 -11.88 -37.66
N LEU A 35 -22.28 -12.75 -38.64
CA LEU A 35 -20.93 -13.23 -38.89
C LEU A 35 -20.08 -12.19 -39.65
N MET A 36 -20.67 -11.41 -40.57
CA MET A 36 -19.95 -10.34 -41.27
C MET A 36 -19.72 -9.08 -40.41
N GLU A 37 -20.59 -8.81 -39.43
CA GLU A 37 -20.36 -7.76 -38.41
C GLU A 37 -19.32 -8.18 -37.35
N ALA A 38 -19.14 -9.47 -37.09
CA ALA A 38 -18.13 -9.98 -36.16
C ALA A 38 -16.70 -9.85 -36.69
N ASP A 39 -16.49 -10.05 -38.00
CA ASP A 39 -15.15 -9.97 -38.63
C ASP A 39 -14.73 -8.54 -39.01
N SER A 40 -15.65 -7.57 -38.99
CA SER A 40 -15.38 -6.17 -39.39
C SER A 40 -15.10 -5.21 -38.22
N HIS A 41 -15.12 -5.70 -36.97
CA HIS A 41 -14.82 -4.90 -35.77
C HIS A 41 -13.43 -5.13 -35.14
N GLU A 42 -12.52 -5.86 -35.79
CA GLU A 42 -11.08 -5.83 -35.45
C GLU A 42 -10.34 -4.58 -35.96
N ALA A 43 -11.07 -3.55 -36.42
CA ALA A 43 -10.53 -2.20 -36.42
C ALA A 43 -10.56 -1.66 -34.97
N ARG A 44 -9.44 -1.79 -34.25
CA ARG A 44 -9.20 -1.12 -32.95
C ARG A 44 -9.66 0.35 -33.02
N THR A 45 -10.88 0.64 -32.57
CA THR A 45 -11.36 2.01 -32.42
C THR A 45 -10.46 2.68 -31.41
N LYS A 46 -9.72 3.72 -31.83
CA LYS A 46 -8.84 4.49 -30.94
C LYS A 46 -9.66 4.93 -29.71
N PRO A 47 -9.18 4.74 -28.46
CA PRO A 47 -9.95 5.09 -27.28
C PRO A 47 -10.32 6.59 -27.30
N PRO A 48 -11.46 6.97 -26.71
CA PRO A 48 -11.91 8.36 -26.71
C PRO A 48 -10.84 9.25 -26.08
N MET A 49 -10.39 10.26 -26.84
CA MET A 49 -9.40 11.23 -26.37
C MET A 49 -10.10 12.45 -25.78
N GLY A 50 -9.54 13.01 -24.73
CA GLY A 50 -10.02 14.20 -24.06
C GLY A 50 -8.87 15.10 -23.62
N ARG A 51 -9.21 16.13 -22.84
CA ARG A 51 -8.23 17.03 -22.23
C ARG A 51 -8.25 16.85 -20.72
N THR A 52 -7.09 16.85 -20.10
CA THR A 52 -6.99 16.82 -18.64
C THR A 52 -7.17 18.20 -18.04
N GLU A 53 -7.14 18.30 -16.71
CA GLU A 53 -7.26 19.57 -15.98
C GLU A 53 -6.17 20.57 -16.37
N ASN A 54 -5.07 20.07 -16.93
CA ASN A 54 -3.94 20.85 -17.41
C ASN A 54 -3.94 21.05 -18.94
N GLY A 55 -5.01 20.65 -19.64
CA GLY A 55 -5.19 20.89 -21.07
C GLY A 55 -4.39 19.98 -22.01
N SER A 56 -3.65 18.99 -21.51
CA SER A 56 -2.96 17.99 -22.33
C SER A 56 -3.96 17.00 -22.94
N ALA A 57 -3.71 16.59 -24.18
CA ALA A 57 -4.43 15.50 -24.82
C ALA A 57 -4.13 14.21 -24.05
N THR A 58 -5.15 13.44 -23.71
CA THR A 58 -4.98 12.11 -23.11
C THR A 58 -6.10 11.19 -23.56
N PHE A 59 -5.92 9.89 -23.37
CA PHE A 59 -7.03 8.94 -23.50
C PHE A 59 -7.87 8.99 -22.22
N LEU A 60 -9.20 9.02 -22.38
CA LEU A 60 -10.16 9.09 -21.27
C LEU A 60 -10.44 7.72 -20.65
N SER A 61 -10.09 6.63 -21.34
CA SER A 61 -10.20 5.25 -20.87
C SER A 61 -9.26 4.34 -21.66
N SER A 62 -8.81 3.25 -21.05
CA SER A 62 -8.06 2.18 -21.73
C SER A 62 -8.97 1.28 -22.57
N GLY A 63 -10.29 1.44 -22.44
CA GLY A 63 -11.30 0.50 -22.93
C GLY A 63 -11.63 -0.61 -21.91
N ASN A 64 -10.84 -0.75 -20.85
CA ASN A 64 -11.03 -1.71 -19.77
C ASN A 64 -11.20 -0.97 -18.42
N PRO A 65 -12.43 -0.82 -17.91
CA PRO A 65 -12.70 -0.11 -16.65
C PRO A 65 -11.98 -0.69 -15.42
N CYS A 66 -11.70 -2.01 -15.40
CA CYS A 66 -10.91 -2.62 -14.33
C CYS A 66 -9.45 -2.19 -14.39
N LEU A 67 -8.88 -2.11 -15.59
CA LEU A 67 -7.54 -1.59 -15.82
C LEU A 67 -7.45 -0.11 -15.42
N ASP A 68 -8.46 0.67 -15.80
CA ASP A 68 -8.57 2.07 -15.42
C ASP A 68 -8.61 2.21 -13.89
N PHE A 69 -9.37 1.38 -13.19
CA PHE A 69 -9.38 1.35 -11.72
C PHE A 69 -8.01 0.97 -11.15
N PHE A 70 -7.38 -0.08 -11.68
CA PHE A 70 -6.10 -0.59 -11.21
C PHE A 70 -4.98 0.45 -11.31
N PHE A 71 -5.04 1.38 -12.23
CA PHE A 71 -4.00 2.41 -12.31
C PHE A 71 -4.44 3.74 -11.69
N HIS A 72 -5.63 4.24 -11.96
CA HIS A 72 -5.98 5.59 -11.53
C HIS A 72 -6.24 5.73 -10.04
N VAL A 73 -6.61 4.66 -9.33
CA VAL A 73 -6.85 4.75 -7.89
C VAL A 73 -5.52 4.74 -7.13
N VAL A 74 -5.18 5.88 -6.54
CA VAL A 74 -3.98 6.13 -5.74
C VAL A 74 -4.37 6.78 -4.39
N PRO A 75 -3.49 6.83 -3.37
CA PRO A 75 -3.86 7.27 -2.01
C PRO A 75 -4.45 8.68 -1.86
N ASP A 76 -4.37 9.54 -2.88
CA ASP A 76 -4.97 10.88 -2.91
C ASP A 76 -6.19 10.99 -3.84
N THR A 77 -6.65 9.89 -4.43
CA THR A 77 -7.84 9.88 -5.29
C THR A 77 -9.07 10.29 -4.48
N PRO A 78 -9.84 11.31 -4.91
CA PRO A 78 -11.05 11.72 -4.22
C PRO A 78 -12.07 10.59 -4.08
N PRO A 79 -12.77 10.47 -2.92
CA PRO A 79 -13.72 9.37 -2.69
C PRO A 79 -14.81 9.24 -3.77
N GLU A 80 -15.30 10.35 -4.31
CA GLU A 80 -16.32 10.33 -5.37
C GLU A 80 -15.78 9.79 -6.70
N SER A 81 -14.57 10.20 -7.09
CA SER A 81 -13.89 9.67 -8.26
C SER A 81 -13.64 8.16 -8.13
N LEU A 82 -13.23 7.72 -6.93
CA LEU A 82 -13.03 6.30 -6.63
C LEU A 82 -14.34 5.52 -6.77
N LYS A 83 -15.45 6.00 -6.18
CA LYS A 83 -16.78 5.36 -6.30
C LYS A 83 -17.27 5.30 -7.73
N GLN A 84 -17.05 6.33 -8.53
CA GLN A 84 -17.42 6.33 -9.94
C GLN A 84 -16.66 5.24 -10.71
N ARG A 85 -15.35 5.13 -10.48
CA ARG A 85 -14.53 4.08 -11.11
C ARG A 85 -14.91 2.69 -10.62
N LEU A 86 -15.25 2.52 -9.34
CA LEU A 86 -15.77 1.26 -8.81
C LEU A 86 -17.02 0.82 -9.54
N ARG A 87 -17.97 1.73 -9.76
CA ARG A 87 -19.20 1.42 -10.49
C ARG A 87 -18.91 0.93 -11.90
N LEU A 88 -18.08 1.67 -12.66
CA LEU A 88 -17.70 1.28 -14.03
C LEU A 88 -16.96 -0.06 -14.09
N ALA A 89 -16.02 -0.29 -13.16
CA ALA A 89 -15.28 -1.54 -13.06
C ALA A 89 -16.20 -2.71 -12.68
N TRP A 90 -17.10 -2.50 -11.72
CA TRP A 90 -18.04 -3.53 -11.27
C TRP A 90 -19.02 -3.92 -12.37
N ASP A 91 -19.59 -2.95 -13.08
CA ASP A 91 -20.48 -3.19 -14.23
C ASP A 91 -19.76 -3.95 -15.35
N HIS A 92 -18.43 -3.83 -15.46
CA HIS A 92 -17.61 -4.53 -16.44
C HIS A 92 -17.22 -5.96 -16.00
N ASN A 93 -16.65 -6.11 -14.79
CA ASN A 93 -16.29 -7.40 -14.21
C ASN A 93 -16.29 -7.31 -12.66
N PRO A 94 -17.35 -7.81 -12.00
CA PRO A 94 -17.48 -7.79 -10.54
C PRO A 94 -16.35 -8.50 -9.80
N LEU A 95 -15.92 -9.68 -10.29
CA LEU A 95 -14.91 -10.48 -9.62
C LEU A 95 -13.53 -9.82 -9.68
N THR A 96 -13.13 -9.35 -10.86
CA THR A 96 -11.89 -8.57 -11.02
C THR A 96 -11.94 -7.31 -10.18
N THR A 97 -13.07 -6.62 -10.14
CA THR A 97 -13.24 -5.42 -9.29
C THR A 97 -13.11 -5.75 -7.80
N LEU A 98 -13.70 -6.84 -7.32
CA LEU A 98 -13.53 -7.29 -5.94
C LEU A 98 -12.06 -7.60 -5.62
N LYS A 99 -11.34 -8.26 -6.54
CA LYS A 99 -9.90 -8.49 -6.40
C LYS A 99 -9.13 -7.16 -6.34
N LEU A 100 -9.48 -6.20 -7.17
CA LEU A 100 -8.86 -4.87 -7.17
C LEU A 100 -9.11 -4.09 -5.88
N ILE A 101 -10.30 -4.21 -5.28
CA ILE A 101 -10.59 -3.64 -3.96
C ILE A 101 -9.67 -4.26 -2.89
N CYS A 102 -9.47 -5.58 -2.93
CA CYS A 102 -8.53 -6.27 -2.03
C CYS A 102 -7.08 -5.83 -2.28
N ASN A 103 -6.71 -5.63 -3.54
CA ASN A 103 -5.39 -5.12 -3.95
C ASN A 103 -5.11 -3.72 -3.40
N LEU A 104 -6.11 -2.83 -3.28
CA LEU A 104 -5.93 -1.54 -2.59
C LEU A 104 -5.40 -1.75 -1.18
N ARG A 105 -5.96 -2.71 -0.43
CA ARG A 105 -5.60 -2.93 0.97
C ARG A 105 -4.29 -3.68 1.17
N GLY A 106 -3.86 -4.49 0.21
CA GLY A 106 -2.74 -5.44 0.37
C GLY A 106 -1.46 -4.83 0.96
N VAL A 107 -1.18 -5.07 2.24
CA VAL A 107 -0.01 -4.51 2.97
C VAL A 107 1.19 -5.44 3.04
N ARG A 108 1.03 -6.71 2.69
CA ARG A 108 2.09 -7.72 2.78
C ARG A 108 2.95 -7.79 1.52
N GLY A 109 2.97 -6.72 0.73
CA GLY A 109 3.66 -6.72 -0.55
C GLY A 109 2.89 -7.49 -1.64
N THR A 110 1.55 -7.50 -1.59
CA THR A 110 0.66 -8.03 -2.64
C THR A 110 -0.31 -6.97 -3.19
N GLY A 111 -0.25 -5.72 -2.68
CA GLY A 111 -1.16 -4.64 -3.06
C GLY A 111 -0.54 -3.25 -3.04
N LYS A 112 -1.40 -2.23 -3.04
CA LYS A 112 -1.04 -0.80 -3.08
C LYS A 112 -0.93 -0.13 -1.70
N SER A 113 -1.30 -0.84 -0.62
CA SER A 113 -1.34 -0.30 0.74
C SER A 113 -2.18 0.99 0.88
N ASP A 114 -3.15 1.23 -0.01
CA ASP A 114 -4.07 2.34 0.05
C ASP A 114 -5.22 2.04 1.03
N LYS A 115 -4.97 2.41 2.28
CA LYS A 115 -5.90 2.16 3.38
C LYS A 115 -7.21 2.94 3.22
N GLU A 116 -7.14 4.22 2.86
CA GLU A 116 -8.33 5.08 2.80
C GLU A 116 -9.17 4.79 1.54
N GLY A 117 -8.51 4.51 0.40
CA GLY A 117 -9.18 4.02 -0.80
C GLY A 117 -9.90 2.69 -0.54
N PHE A 118 -9.27 1.75 0.19
CA PHE A 118 -9.93 0.51 0.59
C PHE A 118 -11.18 0.74 1.45
N PHE A 119 -11.12 1.57 2.49
CA PHE A 119 -12.31 1.80 3.34
C PHE A 119 -13.43 2.52 2.59
N THR A 120 -13.09 3.42 1.67
CA THR A 120 -14.08 4.01 0.74
C THR A 120 -14.75 2.91 -0.10
N ALA A 121 -13.96 2.01 -0.70
CA ALA A 121 -14.47 0.93 -1.52
C ALA A 121 -15.29 -0.10 -0.72
N ALA A 122 -14.87 -0.42 0.49
CA ALA A 122 -15.59 -1.34 1.37
C ALA A 122 -16.94 -0.74 1.82
N SER A 123 -16.98 0.57 2.09
CA SER A 123 -18.25 1.28 2.35
C SER A 123 -19.17 1.26 1.13
N TRP A 124 -18.63 1.43 -0.08
CA TRP A 124 -19.39 1.31 -1.32
C TRP A 124 -19.96 -0.11 -1.52
N LEU A 125 -19.16 -1.16 -1.29
CA LEU A 125 -19.62 -2.55 -1.30
C LEU A 125 -20.72 -2.80 -0.28
N HIS A 126 -20.60 -2.26 0.94
CA HIS A 126 -21.64 -2.40 1.96
C HIS A 126 -22.99 -1.80 1.49
N GLN A 127 -22.94 -0.69 0.75
CA GLN A 127 -24.14 -0.01 0.25
C GLN A 127 -24.79 -0.71 -0.95
N HIS A 128 -23.99 -1.32 -1.83
CA HIS A 128 -24.49 -1.84 -3.13
C HIS A 128 -24.48 -3.37 -3.22
N HIS A 129 -23.49 -4.03 -2.61
CA HIS A 129 -23.25 -5.48 -2.68
C HIS A 129 -22.96 -6.08 -1.28
N PRO A 130 -23.88 -5.93 -0.30
CA PRO A 130 -23.63 -6.28 1.09
C PRO A 130 -23.41 -7.78 1.31
N LYS A 131 -24.00 -8.67 0.50
CA LYS A 131 -23.79 -10.12 0.64
C LYS A 131 -22.41 -10.49 0.16
N THR A 132 -21.98 -9.92 -0.96
CA THR A 132 -20.61 -10.07 -1.46
C THR A 132 -19.61 -9.58 -0.41
N LEU A 133 -19.81 -8.41 0.20
CA LEU A 133 -18.93 -7.97 1.30
C LEU A 133 -18.92 -8.97 2.47
N ALA A 134 -20.09 -9.39 2.94
CA ALA A 134 -20.23 -10.27 4.10
C ALA A 134 -19.54 -11.63 3.90
N CYS A 135 -19.68 -12.24 2.72
CA CYS A 135 -19.10 -13.54 2.43
C CYS A 135 -17.57 -13.53 2.28
N ASN A 136 -16.98 -12.37 1.96
CA ASN A 136 -15.53 -12.23 1.80
C ASN A 136 -14.83 -11.66 3.04
N LEU A 137 -15.52 -11.42 4.16
CA LEU A 137 -14.92 -10.80 5.35
C LEU A 137 -13.69 -11.55 5.87
N ASP A 138 -13.71 -12.88 5.83
CA ASP A 138 -12.56 -13.69 6.24
C ASP A 138 -11.38 -13.52 5.28
N SER A 139 -11.65 -13.61 3.97
CA SER A 139 -10.64 -13.40 2.92
C SER A 139 -10.03 -11.99 2.95
N LEU A 140 -10.81 -10.95 3.28
CA LEU A 140 -10.31 -9.58 3.40
C LEU A 140 -9.20 -9.44 4.46
N ALA A 141 -9.22 -10.26 5.52
CA ALA A 141 -8.21 -10.24 6.56
C ALA A 141 -6.84 -10.78 6.09
N ASP A 142 -6.81 -11.57 5.01
CA ASP A 142 -5.56 -12.09 4.42
C ASP A 142 -4.76 -10.98 3.71
N PHE A 143 -5.44 -10.06 3.01
CA PHE A 143 -4.83 -8.93 2.29
C PHE A 143 -4.36 -7.84 3.24
N GLY A 144 -5.22 -7.48 4.19
CA GLY A 144 -4.95 -6.45 5.17
C GLY A 144 -4.40 -7.00 6.47
N CYS A 145 -5.03 -6.58 7.55
CA CYS A 145 -4.94 -7.21 8.84
C CYS A 145 -6.32 -7.36 9.45
N PHE A 146 -6.46 -8.27 10.40
CA PHE A 146 -7.74 -8.51 11.05
C PHE A 146 -8.29 -7.26 11.79
N LYS A 147 -7.45 -6.26 12.08
CA LYS A 147 -7.85 -4.94 12.61
C LYS A 147 -8.68 -4.11 11.63
N ASP A 148 -8.69 -4.45 10.34
CA ASP A 148 -9.51 -3.76 9.34
C ASP A 148 -11.00 -4.05 9.53
N LEU A 149 -11.37 -5.22 10.04
CA LEU A 149 -12.76 -5.59 10.30
C LEU A 149 -13.43 -4.68 11.36
N PRO A 150 -12.87 -4.51 12.58
CA PRO A 150 -13.43 -3.57 13.54
C PRO A 150 -13.31 -2.12 13.07
N GLU A 151 -12.32 -1.76 12.24
CA GLU A 151 -12.22 -0.44 11.62
C GLU A 151 -13.33 -0.16 10.62
N MET A 152 -13.67 -1.13 9.78
CA MET A 152 -14.77 -1.03 8.84
C MET A 152 -16.09 -0.85 9.58
N LEU A 153 -16.37 -1.69 10.58
CA LEU A 153 -17.59 -1.56 11.40
C LEU A 153 -17.66 -0.21 12.10
N TYR A 154 -16.54 0.25 12.67
CA TYR A 154 -16.46 1.53 13.33
C TYR A 154 -16.77 2.71 12.39
N ARG A 155 -16.25 2.68 11.16
CA ARG A 155 -16.57 3.70 10.13
C ARG A 155 -18.00 3.60 9.61
N LEU A 156 -18.55 2.39 9.50
CA LEU A 156 -19.95 2.20 9.11
C LEU A 156 -20.93 2.78 10.14
N LEU A 157 -20.60 2.67 11.43
CA LEU A 157 -21.44 3.15 12.53
C LEU A 157 -21.28 4.66 12.82
N GLU A 158 -20.05 5.17 12.80
CA GLU A 158 -19.73 6.54 13.24
C GLU A 158 -19.49 7.51 12.07
N GLY A 159 -19.45 7.00 10.83
CA GLY A 159 -19.18 7.76 9.61
C GLY A 159 -17.76 7.55 9.06
N SER A 160 -17.61 7.76 7.75
CA SER A 160 -16.36 7.56 6.99
C SER A 160 -15.19 8.40 7.50
N ASP A 161 -15.47 9.63 7.93
CA ASP A 161 -14.46 10.61 8.34
C ASP A 161 -14.10 10.58 9.83
N ILE A 162 -14.66 9.63 10.60
CA ILE A 162 -14.52 9.60 12.06
C ILE A 162 -13.05 9.63 12.54
N ARG A 163 -12.13 9.02 11.78
CA ARG A 163 -10.70 9.02 12.08
C ARG A 163 -10.08 10.40 11.93
N LYS A 164 -10.46 11.14 10.90
CA LYS A 164 -10.03 12.51 10.65
C LYS A 164 -10.55 13.42 11.77
N THR A 165 -11.85 13.35 12.06
CA THR A 165 -12.49 14.11 13.13
C THR A 165 -11.81 13.87 14.48
N ARG A 166 -11.59 12.60 14.88
CA ARG A 166 -10.93 12.29 16.16
C ARG A 166 -9.46 12.74 16.21
N LYS A 167 -8.73 12.69 15.10
CA LYS A 167 -7.35 13.17 15.03
C LYS A 167 -7.30 14.69 15.22
N GLU A 168 -8.23 15.41 14.61
CA GLU A 168 -8.38 16.86 14.76
C GLU A 168 -8.76 17.24 16.20
N GLU A 169 -9.73 16.56 16.80
CA GLU A 169 -10.11 16.75 18.20
C GLU A 169 -8.93 16.50 19.16
N TRP A 170 -8.19 15.42 18.96
CA TRP A 170 -7.01 15.12 19.77
C TRP A 170 -5.91 16.17 19.58
N SER A 171 -5.66 16.63 18.36
CA SER A 171 -4.71 17.70 18.07
C SER A 171 -5.10 19.00 18.79
N LYS A 172 -6.39 19.39 18.71
CA LYS A 172 -6.96 20.54 19.44
C LYS A 172 -6.78 20.40 20.96
N ARG A 173 -7.03 19.22 21.54
CA ARG A 173 -6.79 18.94 22.97
C ARG A 173 -5.32 19.05 23.33
N LYS A 174 -4.40 18.51 22.51
CA LYS A 174 -2.95 18.57 22.76
C LYS A 174 -2.43 20.01 22.75
N LEU A 175 -2.92 20.83 21.81
CA LEU A 175 -2.61 22.26 21.74
C LEU A 175 -3.21 23.04 22.92
N GLY A 176 -4.43 22.71 23.35
CA GLY A 176 -5.07 23.28 24.53
C GLY A 176 -4.36 22.95 25.84
N VAL A 177 -3.89 21.70 25.99
CA VAL A 177 -3.10 21.24 27.15
C VAL A 177 -1.75 21.95 27.21
N ARG A 178 -1.08 22.18 26.08
CA ARG A 178 0.17 22.97 26.02
C ARG A 178 0.00 24.41 26.52
N LYS A 179 -1.16 25.04 26.30
CA LYS A 179 -1.48 26.37 26.87
C LYS A 179 -1.73 26.35 28.37
N THR A 180 -2.22 25.23 28.94
CA THR A 180 -2.50 25.12 30.38
C THR A 180 -1.32 24.58 31.20
N THR A 181 -0.29 23.99 30.58
CA THR A 181 0.87 23.40 31.30
C THR A 181 1.97 24.41 31.67
N MET A 182 1.77 25.72 31.46
CA MET A 182 2.69 26.76 31.98
C MET A 182 2.45 27.17 33.44
N MET A 183 1.54 26.53 34.18
CA MET A 183 1.48 26.65 35.65
C MET A 183 0.91 25.40 36.30
N LYS A 184 1.78 24.56 36.91
CA LYS A 184 1.64 24.04 38.30
C LYS A 184 2.70 22.96 38.61
N PRO A 185 3.18 22.87 39.88
CA PRO A 185 4.24 21.94 40.26
C PRO A 185 3.74 20.51 40.49
N HIS A 186 4.65 19.57 40.26
CA HIS A 186 4.50 18.13 40.46
C HIS A 186 3.98 17.74 41.85
N ARG A 187 2.86 17.02 41.92
CA ARG A 187 2.43 16.27 43.12
C ARG A 187 2.62 14.78 42.88
N LYS A 188 3.71 14.23 43.42
CA LYS A 188 4.01 12.78 43.42
C LYS A 188 2.92 12.04 44.22
N THR A 189 2.17 11.15 43.58
CA THR A 189 1.34 10.16 44.25
C THR A 189 2.01 8.78 44.14
N LYS A 190 2.53 8.29 45.27
CA LYS A 190 3.08 6.94 45.43
C LYS A 190 1.95 5.91 45.23
N LYS A 191 2.01 5.12 44.16
CA LYS A 191 1.17 3.93 43.98
C LYS A 191 1.92 2.72 44.56
N LYS A 192 1.36 2.13 45.62
CA LYS A 192 1.88 0.90 46.26
C LYS A 192 1.91 -0.25 45.24
N LYS A 193 3.09 -0.85 45.04
CA LYS A 193 3.28 -2.15 44.39
C LYS A 193 2.53 -3.22 45.19
N LYS A 194 1.68 -4.00 44.52
CA LYS A 194 1.27 -5.33 44.99
C LYS A 194 2.07 -6.34 44.18
N GLU A 195 2.86 -7.16 44.87
CA GLU A 195 3.58 -8.28 44.28
C GLU A 195 2.59 -9.35 43.79
N PRO A 196 2.87 -10.04 42.68
CA PRO A 196 2.06 -11.16 42.23
C PRO A 196 2.31 -12.37 43.14
N LYS A 197 1.23 -12.96 43.67
CA LYS A 197 1.29 -14.20 44.44
C LYS A 197 1.70 -15.37 43.53
N GLU A 198 2.66 -16.15 44.00
CA GLU A 198 3.31 -17.33 43.40
C GLU A 198 2.41 -18.54 43.04
N ALA A 199 1.09 -18.40 42.98
CA ALA A 199 0.18 -19.56 42.88
C ALA A 199 -0.20 -20.00 41.45
N ASP A 200 0.00 -19.18 40.41
CA ASP A 200 -0.48 -19.53 39.04
C ASP A 200 0.64 -19.84 38.03
N MET A 201 1.77 -20.36 38.52
CA MET A 201 2.89 -20.81 37.70
C MET A 201 2.80 -22.30 37.28
N LYS A 202 1.61 -22.92 37.38
CA LYS A 202 1.36 -24.32 37.03
C LYS A 202 0.14 -24.51 36.12
N ALA A 203 0.07 -23.76 35.02
CA ALA A 203 -0.70 -24.16 33.83
C ALA A 203 -0.02 -23.79 32.50
N MET A 204 1.24 -23.36 32.52
CA MET A 204 2.08 -23.15 31.32
C MET A 204 2.83 -24.43 30.92
N LYS A 205 2.17 -25.59 30.95
CA LYS A 205 2.76 -26.87 30.51
C LYS A 205 2.00 -27.43 29.31
N SER A 206 2.10 -26.73 28.19
CA SER A 206 2.26 -27.44 26.92
C SER A 206 3.09 -26.58 25.99
N ASN A 207 4.22 -27.13 25.55
CA ASN A 207 5.19 -26.51 24.65
C ASN A 207 4.61 -26.43 23.22
N LYS A 208 3.49 -25.72 23.05
CA LYS A 208 2.79 -25.45 21.79
C LYS A 208 2.68 -23.95 21.53
N LEU A 209 3.69 -23.18 21.93
CA LEU A 209 3.78 -21.73 21.67
C LEU A 209 3.67 -21.40 20.17
N ARG A 210 4.13 -22.30 19.28
CA ARG A 210 3.98 -22.17 17.81
C ARG A 210 2.55 -22.32 17.28
N LYS A 211 1.55 -22.64 18.10
CA LYS A 211 0.13 -22.78 17.70
C LYS A 211 -0.78 -21.62 18.16
N ILE A 212 -0.23 -20.59 18.81
CA ILE A 212 -1.02 -19.44 19.24
C ILE A 212 -1.21 -18.50 18.05
N GLY A 213 -2.45 -18.40 17.55
CA GLY A 213 -2.80 -17.49 16.48
C GLY A 213 -2.78 -16.02 16.92
N LEU A 214 -2.78 -15.09 15.95
CA LEU A 214 -2.76 -13.66 16.20
C LEU A 214 -4.13 -13.05 16.59
N ALA A 215 -5.18 -13.86 16.73
CA ALA A 215 -6.54 -13.37 16.97
C ALA A 215 -6.64 -12.43 18.19
N SER A 216 -5.93 -12.73 19.28
CA SER A 216 -5.91 -11.88 20.47
C SER A 216 -5.25 -10.52 20.23
N LYS A 217 -4.23 -10.42 19.36
CA LYS A 217 -3.57 -9.15 18.97
C LYS A 217 -4.54 -8.20 18.26
N TRP A 218 -5.50 -8.76 17.55
CA TRP A 218 -6.43 -8.00 16.71
C TRP A 218 -7.80 -7.79 17.34
N CYS A 219 -8.14 -8.58 18.38
CA CYS A 219 -9.29 -8.30 19.24
C CYS A 219 -9.18 -6.87 19.79
N PRO A 220 -10.26 -6.06 19.71
CA PRO A 220 -10.29 -4.75 20.35
C PRO A 220 -9.97 -4.88 21.84
N SER A 221 -9.31 -3.86 22.39
CA SER A 221 -9.20 -3.73 23.85
C SER A 221 -10.57 -3.35 24.41
N VAL A 222 -10.90 -3.91 25.57
CA VAL A 222 -12.09 -3.51 26.34
C VAL A 222 -12.08 -1.99 26.57
N ASP A 223 -13.21 -1.35 26.33
CA ASP A 223 -13.43 0.11 26.43
C ASP A 223 -12.64 0.97 25.43
N SER A 224 -12.01 0.35 24.43
CA SER A 224 -11.46 1.08 23.29
C SER A 224 -12.57 1.76 22.46
N ALA A 225 -12.19 2.70 21.59
CA ALA A 225 -13.12 3.34 20.67
C ALA A 225 -13.93 2.32 19.84
N PHE A 226 -13.24 1.28 19.37
CA PHE A 226 -13.87 0.18 18.65
C PHE A 226 -14.91 -0.54 19.50
N ASP A 227 -14.54 -0.94 20.71
CA ASP A 227 -15.45 -1.69 21.60
C ASP A 227 -16.66 -0.85 22.00
N LYS A 228 -16.48 0.44 22.27
CA LYS A 228 -17.59 1.34 22.64
C LYS A 228 -18.63 1.49 21.54
N SER A 229 -18.20 1.55 20.27
CA SER A 229 -19.14 1.69 19.14
C SER A 229 -19.69 0.35 18.67
N THR A 230 -18.91 -0.73 18.72
CA THR A 230 -19.28 -2.03 18.10
C THR A 230 -19.74 -3.09 19.09
N LEU A 231 -19.43 -2.94 20.38
CA LEU A 231 -19.65 -3.94 21.44
C LEU A 231 -19.01 -5.32 21.14
N LEU A 232 -17.97 -5.36 20.29
CA LEU A 232 -17.31 -6.60 19.90
C LEU A 232 -16.73 -7.38 21.08
N CYS A 233 -16.15 -6.72 22.09
CA CYS A 233 -15.62 -7.45 23.25
C CYS A 233 -16.74 -8.12 24.05
N GLU A 234 -17.91 -7.51 24.13
CA GLU A 234 -19.07 -8.13 24.78
C GLU A 234 -19.51 -9.38 24.02
N GLY A 235 -19.68 -9.29 22.69
CA GLY A 235 -20.07 -10.43 21.86
C GLY A 235 -19.07 -11.59 21.93
N ILE A 236 -17.77 -11.29 21.86
CA ILE A 236 -16.70 -12.29 22.01
C ILE A 236 -16.74 -12.90 23.41
N ALA A 237 -16.83 -12.08 24.46
CA ALA A 237 -16.87 -12.54 25.84
C ALA A 237 -18.08 -13.44 26.11
N LYS A 238 -19.27 -13.09 25.62
CA LYS A 238 -20.50 -13.89 25.76
C LYS A 238 -20.40 -15.23 25.02
N LYS A 239 -19.75 -15.27 23.85
CA LYS A 239 -19.49 -16.53 23.11
C LYS A 239 -18.48 -17.44 23.80
N MET A 240 -17.46 -16.87 24.46
CA MET A 240 -16.46 -17.64 25.19
C MET A 240 -16.99 -18.12 26.55
N PHE A 241 -17.64 -17.23 27.29
CA PHE A 241 -18.12 -17.43 28.66
C PHE A 241 -19.64 -17.57 28.71
N THR A 242 -20.17 -18.54 27.96
CA THR A 242 -21.62 -18.78 27.88
C THR A 242 -22.20 -19.25 29.22
N ARG A 243 -23.43 -18.82 29.55
CA ARG A 243 -24.16 -19.29 30.75
C ARG A 243 -24.33 -20.81 30.83
N LYS A 244 -24.40 -21.50 29.68
CA LYS A 244 -24.48 -22.98 29.62
C LYS A 244 -23.22 -23.67 30.16
N LYS A 245 -22.05 -23.06 29.96
CA LYS A 245 -20.75 -23.62 30.36
C LYS A 245 -20.31 -23.19 31.76
N TYR A 246 -20.84 -22.07 32.24
CA TYR A 246 -20.42 -21.41 33.47
C TYR A 246 -21.65 -21.14 34.34
N PRO A 247 -21.98 -22.09 35.25
CA PRO A 247 -23.14 -21.99 36.12
C PRO A 247 -23.17 -20.72 36.99
N GLU A 248 -22.01 -20.11 37.27
CA GLU A 248 -21.89 -18.87 38.04
C GLU A 248 -22.58 -17.65 37.37
N TYR A 249 -22.95 -17.76 36.10
CA TYR A 249 -23.66 -16.73 35.35
C TYR A 249 -25.15 -17.01 35.16
N VAL A 250 -25.66 -18.14 35.65
CA VAL A 250 -27.08 -18.50 35.58
C VAL A 250 -27.87 -17.61 36.55
N GLY A 251 -28.97 -17.01 36.08
CA GLY A 251 -29.80 -16.09 36.87
C GLY A 251 -29.23 -14.69 37.07
N MET A 252 -28.05 -14.39 36.51
CA MET A 252 -27.46 -13.05 36.58
C MET A 252 -28.11 -12.11 35.55
N GLU A 253 -28.41 -10.88 35.97
CA GLU A 253 -28.89 -9.80 35.10
C GLU A 253 -27.94 -9.58 33.90
N GLU A 254 -28.50 -9.30 32.72
CA GLU A 254 -27.73 -9.16 31.47
C GLU A 254 -26.58 -8.14 31.57
N ALA A 255 -26.82 -6.98 32.19
CA ALA A 255 -25.82 -5.93 32.31
C ALA A 255 -24.64 -6.38 33.19
N HIS A 256 -24.92 -7.03 34.32
CA HIS A 256 -23.90 -7.54 35.21
C HIS A 256 -23.16 -8.74 34.59
N TYR A 257 -23.88 -9.62 33.88
CA TYR A 257 -23.29 -10.70 33.11
C TYR A 257 -22.30 -10.17 32.07
N ALA A 258 -22.71 -9.21 31.24
CA ALA A 258 -21.87 -8.57 30.23
C ALA A 258 -20.60 -7.94 30.84
N TYR A 259 -20.74 -7.21 31.95
CA TYR A 259 -19.60 -6.63 32.67
C TYR A 259 -18.61 -7.71 33.15
N LYS A 260 -19.11 -8.78 33.79
CA LYS A 260 -18.27 -9.86 34.34
C LYS A 260 -17.53 -10.60 33.24
N VAL A 261 -18.19 -10.97 32.15
CA VAL A 261 -17.54 -11.69 31.05
C VAL A 261 -16.54 -10.82 30.30
N ARG A 262 -16.78 -9.51 30.15
CA ARG A 262 -15.82 -8.57 29.56
C ARG A 262 -14.57 -8.42 30.42
N ASP A 263 -14.71 -8.29 31.74
CA ASP A 263 -13.56 -8.23 32.64
C ASP A 263 -12.76 -9.54 32.65
N ARG A 264 -13.46 -10.68 32.59
CA ARG A 264 -12.85 -12.02 32.47
C ARG A 264 -12.09 -12.19 31.17
N LEU A 265 -12.68 -11.82 30.02
CA LEU A 265 -12.02 -11.82 28.71
C LEU A 265 -10.69 -11.04 28.76
N ARG A 266 -10.71 -9.85 29.36
CA ARG A 266 -9.49 -9.04 29.51
C ARG A 266 -8.43 -9.73 30.35
N LYS A 267 -8.79 -10.20 31.55
CA LYS A 267 -7.84 -10.71 32.56
C LYS A 267 -7.31 -12.11 32.24
N GLU A 268 -8.19 -13.02 31.83
CA GLU A 268 -7.86 -14.44 31.66
C GLU A 268 -7.44 -14.79 30.23
N VAL A 269 -7.81 -13.98 29.23
CA VAL A 269 -7.55 -14.29 27.81
C VAL A 269 -6.62 -13.27 27.18
N LEU A 270 -7.02 -11.99 27.10
CA LEU A 270 -6.26 -10.99 26.34
C LEU A 270 -4.91 -10.67 26.98
N VAL A 271 -4.86 -10.40 28.29
CA VAL A 271 -3.61 -10.07 28.98
C VAL A 271 -2.57 -11.20 28.91
N PRO A 272 -2.91 -12.48 29.21
CA PRO A 272 -1.95 -13.59 29.09
C PRO A 272 -1.48 -13.81 27.66
N LEU A 273 -2.40 -13.77 26.68
CA LEU A 273 -2.02 -13.97 25.28
C LEU A 273 -1.14 -12.84 24.74
N HIS A 274 -1.41 -11.58 25.10
CA HIS A 274 -0.55 -10.46 24.70
C HIS A 274 0.85 -10.56 25.29
N LYS A 275 1.00 -11.06 26.53
CA LYS A 275 2.31 -11.34 27.14
C LYS A 275 3.09 -12.40 26.35
N VAL A 276 2.41 -13.48 25.94
CA VAL A 276 3.03 -14.55 25.16
C VAL A 276 3.42 -14.11 23.75
N LEU A 277 2.69 -13.16 23.16
CA LEU A 277 3.01 -12.58 21.86
C LEU A 277 4.19 -11.59 21.89
N GLU A 278 4.72 -11.27 23.07
CA GLU A 278 5.88 -10.38 23.26
C GLU A 278 5.77 -9.05 22.50
N LEU A 279 4.55 -8.48 22.45
CA LEU A 279 4.31 -7.24 21.74
C LEU A 279 4.98 -6.06 22.48
N PRO A 280 5.67 -5.14 21.78
CA PRO A 280 6.31 -3.98 22.41
C PRO A 280 5.36 -3.20 23.32
N GLU A 281 4.10 -3.08 22.92
CA GLU A 281 3.06 -2.35 23.65
C GLU A 281 2.81 -2.90 25.06
N VAL A 282 3.02 -4.21 25.27
CA VAL A 282 2.84 -4.86 26.58
C VAL A 282 3.96 -4.42 27.53
N TYR A 283 5.20 -4.48 27.06
CA TYR A 283 6.37 -4.06 27.82
C TYR A 283 6.37 -2.55 28.07
N ILE A 284 6.06 -1.75 27.04
CA ILE A 284 5.93 -0.29 27.14
C ILE A 284 4.85 0.08 28.15
N GLY A 285 3.67 -0.56 28.09
CA GLY A 285 2.57 -0.32 29.01
C GLY A 285 2.87 -0.71 30.46
N ALA A 286 3.72 -1.73 30.66
CA ALA A 286 4.20 -2.17 31.97
C ALA A 286 5.45 -1.42 32.46
N ASN A 287 6.01 -0.52 31.64
CA ASN A 287 7.28 0.16 31.89
C ASN A 287 8.46 -0.82 32.11
N GLN A 288 8.45 -1.95 31.40
CA GLN A 288 9.45 -3.02 31.43
C GLN A 288 10.31 -3.00 30.15
N TRP A 289 11.08 -1.92 29.97
CA TRP A 289 11.85 -1.69 28.74
C TRP A 289 12.98 -2.69 28.55
N ASP A 290 13.56 -3.15 29.66
CA ASP A 290 14.63 -4.14 29.78
C ASP A 290 14.28 -5.52 29.21
N LEU A 291 12.98 -5.81 29.02
CA LEU A 291 12.49 -7.09 28.52
C LEU A 291 12.10 -7.07 27.04
N ILE A 292 12.22 -5.92 26.35
CA ILE A 292 11.81 -5.79 24.96
C ILE A 292 12.75 -6.61 24.05
N PRO A 293 12.23 -7.56 23.25
CA PRO A 293 13.02 -8.32 22.28
C PRO A 293 13.10 -7.57 20.94
N TYR A 294 14.09 -6.69 20.78
CA TYR A 294 14.22 -5.81 19.60
C TYR A 294 14.24 -6.56 18.25
N ASN A 295 14.85 -7.74 18.20
CA ASN A 295 14.89 -8.61 17.01
C ASN A 295 13.50 -9.14 16.55
N ARG A 296 12.49 -9.12 17.43
CA ARG A 296 11.12 -9.53 17.12
C ARG A 296 10.21 -8.35 16.78
N VAL A 297 10.70 -7.12 16.91
CA VAL A 297 9.92 -5.91 16.64
C VAL A 297 9.68 -5.79 15.14
N ALA A 298 8.41 -5.70 14.76
CA ALA A 298 8.01 -5.49 13.38
C ALA A 298 8.41 -4.10 12.87
N SER A 299 8.68 -3.96 11.56
CA SER A 299 9.26 -2.76 10.95
C SER A 299 8.45 -1.48 11.22
N VAL A 300 7.13 -1.59 11.15
CA VAL A 300 6.20 -0.50 11.44
C VAL A 300 6.22 -0.13 12.92
N ALA A 301 6.27 -1.12 13.82
CA ALA A 301 6.37 -0.88 15.25
C ALA A 301 7.72 -0.24 15.61
N MET A 302 8.80 -0.66 14.95
CA MET A 302 10.13 -0.06 15.10
C MET A 302 10.10 1.43 14.75
N LYS A 303 9.53 1.78 13.59
CA LYS A 303 9.33 3.17 13.16
C LYS A 303 8.54 4.00 14.19
N PHE A 304 7.47 3.45 14.76
CA PHE A 304 6.63 4.18 15.72
C PHE A 304 7.25 4.32 17.13
N TYR A 305 8.04 3.35 17.57
CA TYR A 305 8.50 3.28 18.96
C TYR A 305 9.98 3.61 19.14
N LYS A 306 10.78 3.76 18.07
CA LYS A 306 12.22 4.07 18.16
C LYS A 306 12.55 5.26 19.05
N GLU A 307 11.79 6.36 19.00
CA GLU A 307 12.01 7.50 19.90
C GLU A 307 11.88 7.11 21.38
N LYS A 308 10.93 6.21 21.70
CA LYS A 308 10.73 5.75 23.06
C LYS A 308 11.81 4.77 23.49
N PHE A 309 12.28 3.91 22.59
CA PHE A 309 13.40 3.03 22.86
C PHE A 309 14.65 3.82 23.19
N LEU A 310 14.96 4.86 22.41
CA LEU A 310 16.07 5.78 22.71
C LEU A 310 15.88 6.54 24.03
N ALA A 311 14.66 6.93 24.37
CA ALA A 311 14.40 7.67 25.60
C ALA A 311 14.47 6.81 26.88
N HIS A 312 14.18 5.51 26.78
CA HIS A 312 13.98 4.64 27.96
C HIS A 312 14.96 3.46 28.06
N ASP A 313 15.61 3.07 26.96
CA ASP A 313 16.50 1.90 26.89
C ASP A 313 17.58 2.11 25.81
N LYS A 314 18.23 3.29 25.86
CA LYS A 314 19.21 3.74 24.86
C LYS A 314 20.34 2.74 24.65
N GLU A 315 20.93 2.23 25.73
CA GLU A 315 22.13 1.40 25.66
C GLU A 315 21.88 0.08 24.91
N ARG A 316 20.88 -0.71 25.34
CA ARG A 316 20.51 -1.96 24.67
C ARG A 316 20.01 -1.75 23.25
N PHE A 317 19.30 -0.63 23.02
CA PHE A 317 18.81 -0.33 21.68
C PHE A 317 19.96 0.02 20.73
N SER A 318 20.92 0.84 21.16
CA SER A 318 22.13 1.13 20.40
C SER A 318 22.98 -0.13 20.16
N GLU A 319 23.17 -0.99 21.16
CA GLU A 319 23.85 -2.28 21.00
C GLU A 319 23.16 -3.16 19.95
N TYR A 320 21.83 -3.23 19.99
CA TYR A 320 21.05 -3.95 18.98
C TYR A 320 21.26 -3.40 17.56
N LEU A 321 21.31 -2.06 17.39
CA LEU A 321 21.55 -1.46 16.08
C LEU A 321 22.97 -1.77 15.57
N GLU A 322 23.98 -1.73 16.44
CA GLU A 322 25.35 -2.15 16.11
C GLU A 322 25.43 -3.63 15.74
N ASP A 323 24.71 -4.50 16.45
CA ASP A 323 24.62 -5.92 16.10
C ASP A 323 23.94 -6.15 14.74
N VAL A 324 22.96 -5.32 14.37
CA VAL A 324 22.35 -5.34 13.04
C VAL A 324 23.36 -4.88 11.97
N LYS A 325 24.12 -3.80 12.20
CA LYS A 325 25.19 -3.35 11.30
C LYS A 325 26.26 -4.41 11.11
N ALA A 326 26.63 -5.10 12.18
CA ALA A 326 27.60 -6.20 12.17
C ALA A 326 27.05 -7.50 11.59
N GLY A 327 25.76 -7.57 11.22
CA GLY A 327 25.10 -8.77 10.69
C GLY A 327 24.85 -9.88 11.71
N LYS A 328 25.02 -9.61 13.01
CA LYS A 328 24.73 -10.55 14.12
C LYS A 328 23.23 -10.64 14.43
N SER A 329 22.49 -9.58 14.09
CA SER A 329 21.05 -9.48 14.27
C SER A 329 20.38 -9.01 12.98
N THR A 330 19.05 -9.09 12.93
CA THR A 330 18.28 -8.67 11.75
C THR A 330 17.19 -7.68 12.13
N ILE A 331 17.08 -6.61 11.36
CA ILE A 331 15.93 -5.70 11.41
C ILE A 331 14.90 -6.09 10.36
N THR A 332 13.62 -5.94 10.68
CA THR A 332 12.56 -6.14 9.70
C THR A 332 12.33 -4.87 8.88
N ALA A 333 12.20 -5.00 7.56
CA ALA A 333 11.85 -3.92 6.63
C ALA A 333 10.62 -4.23 5.76
N GLY A 334 10.18 -5.49 5.73
CA GLY A 334 9.25 -6.02 4.72
C GLY A 334 7.87 -5.36 4.65
N ALA A 335 7.41 -4.65 5.67
CA ALA A 335 6.11 -3.95 5.63
C ALA A 335 6.22 -2.46 5.24
N LEU A 336 7.41 -1.85 5.32
CA LEU A 336 7.60 -0.44 4.95
C LEU A 336 7.75 -0.28 3.43
N LEU A 337 7.33 0.86 2.90
CA LEU A 337 7.58 1.29 1.54
C LEU A 337 8.87 2.15 1.47
N PRO A 338 9.56 2.22 0.32
CA PRO A 338 10.80 2.99 0.18
C PRO A 338 10.68 4.45 0.66
N HIS A 339 9.60 5.14 0.26
CA HIS A 339 9.36 6.53 0.66
C HIS A 339 9.12 6.68 2.17
N GLU A 340 8.48 5.69 2.81
CA GLU A 340 8.25 5.70 4.26
C GLU A 340 9.55 5.53 5.06
N ILE A 341 10.56 4.87 4.48
CA ILE A 341 11.88 4.70 5.08
C ILE A 341 12.65 6.02 4.99
N ILE A 342 12.73 6.65 3.81
CA ILE A 342 13.46 7.90 3.66
C ILE A 342 12.83 9.06 4.46
N ALA A 343 11.49 9.09 4.59
CA ALA A 343 10.80 10.07 5.41
C ALA A 343 11.18 9.96 6.89
N SER A 344 11.73 8.82 7.31
CA SER A 344 12.23 8.57 8.67
C SER A 344 13.71 8.88 8.87
N LEU A 345 14.41 9.43 7.87
CA LEU A 345 15.81 9.87 8.00
C LEU A 345 15.95 11.09 8.92
N GLN A 346 14.97 11.99 8.89
CA GLN A 346 14.95 13.22 9.71
C GLN A 346 14.40 12.99 11.14
N ASP A 347 14.24 11.74 11.55
CA ASP A 347 13.77 11.39 12.89
C ASP A 347 14.91 11.56 13.93
N LYS A 348 14.55 11.63 15.23
CA LYS A 348 15.49 11.93 16.33
C LYS A 348 16.57 10.87 16.57
N ASP A 349 16.48 9.71 15.93
CA ASP A 349 17.53 8.70 15.90
C ASP A 349 18.65 9.02 14.92
N GLY A 350 18.60 10.17 14.24
CA GLY A 350 19.58 10.54 13.22
C GLY A 350 19.52 9.63 11.98
N GLY A 351 18.35 9.05 11.70
CA GLY A 351 18.13 8.20 10.53
C GLY A 351 18.71 6.79 10.60
N GLU A 352 19.34 6.39 11.70
CA GLU A 352 20.03 5.09 11.82
C GLU A 352 19.11 3.88 11.59
N VAL A 353 17.89 3.91 12.14
CA VAL A 353 16.91 2.84 11.91
C VAL A 353 16.48 2.80 10.44
N ALA A 354 16.34 3.97 9.81
CA ALA A 354 15.94 4.07 8.40
C ALA A 354 17.03 3.51 7.48
N GLU A 355 18.30 3.84 7.72
CA GLU A 355 19.46 3.29 7.01
C GLU A 355 19.46 1.76 7.05
N LEU A 356 19.35 1.16 8.24
CA LEU A 356 19.35 -0.30 8.41
C LEU A 356 18.14 -0.96 7.74
N GLN A 357 16.97 -0.32 7.80
CA GLN A 357 15.77 -0.82 7.13
C GLN A 357 15.89 -0.73 5.60
N TRP A 358 16.51 0.33 5.07
CA TRP A 358 16.80 0.48 3.65
C TRP A 358 17.75 -0.60 3.16
N GLN A 359 18.89 -0.77 3.82
CA GLN A 359 19.88 -1.80 3.48
C GLN A 359 19.24 -3.19 3.49
N ARG A 360 18.43 -3.50 4.50
CA ARG A 360 17.68 -4.76 4.53
C ARG A 360 16.75 -4.91 3.32
N MET A 361 15.99 -3.87 2.97
CA MET A 361 15.07 -3.88 1.84
C MET A 361 15.81 -4.11 0.51
N VAL A 362 16.93 -3.41 0.29
CA VAL A 362 17.75 -3.55 -0.92
C VAL A 362 18.32 -4.96 -1.01
N ASN A 363 18.87 -5.49 0.09
CA ASN A 363 19.39 -6.86 0.15
C ASN A 363 18.30 -7.91 -0.14
N ASP A 364 17.10 -7.75 0.45
CA ASP A 364 15.96 -8.63 0.20
C ASP A 364 15.49 -8.60 -1.26
N LEU A 365 15.63 -7.47 -1.95
CA LEU A 365 15.30 -7.33 -3.37
C LEU A 365 16.41 -7.92 -4.26
N LEU A 366 17.68 -7.64 -3.97
CA LEU A 366 18.83 -8.21 -4.68
C LEU A 366 18.86 -9.74 -4.62
N GLN A 367 18.40 -10.34 -3.51
CA GLN A 367 18.25 -11.79 -3.39
C GLN A 367 17.16 -12.37 -4.30
N LYS A 368 16.15 -11.57 -4.66
CA LYS A 368 15.04 -12.00 -5.52
C LYS A 368 15.36 -11.84 -7.01
N GLY A 369 16.26 -10.95 -7.34
CA GLY A 369 16.63 -10.62 -8.70
C GLY A 369 17.32 -9.26 -8.76
N LYS A 370 17.75 -8.86 -9.95
CA LYS A 370 18.28 -7.51 -10.17
C LYS A 370 17.46 -6.78 -11.21
N LEU A 371 17.45 -5.46 -11.14
CA LEU A 371 16.88 -4.65 -12.21
C LEU A 371 17.90 -4.57 -13.35
N ARG A 372 18.00 -5.65 -14.13
CA ARG A 372 18.86 -5.68 -15.31
C ARG A 372 18.41 -4.58 -16.26
N ASN A 373 19.36 -3.77 -16.71
CA ASN A 373 19.13 -2.82 -17.79
C ASN A 373 18.00 -1.81 -17.55
N CYS A 374 17.82 -1.36 -16.30
CA CYS A 374 16.85 -0.34 -15.95
C CYS A 374 17.54 0.97 -15.55
N MET A 375 16.88 2.09 -15.81
CA MET A 375 17.35 3.41 -15.40
C MET A 375 16.19 4.30 -14.99
N ALA A 376 16.40 5.10 -13.95
CA ALA A 376 15.42 6.04 -13.45
C ALA A 376 15.64 7.45 -14.02
N ILE A 377 14.53 8.14 -14.27
CA ILE A 377 14.43 9.57 -14.53
C ILE A 377 13.56 10.13 -13.41
N CYS A 378 14.15 10.96 -12.56
CA CYS A 378 13.49 11.43 -11.34
C CYS A 378 13.05 12.88 -11.52
N ASP A 379 11.74 13.11 -11.42
CA ASP A 379 11.17 14.44 -11.29
C ASP A 379 11.29 14.89 -9.83
N VAL A 380 12.04 15.97 -9.63
CA VAL A 380 12.25 16.63 -8.33
C VAL A 380 11.81 18.09 -8.40
N SER A 381 10.82 18.38 -9.26
CA SER A 381 10.28 19.72 -9.43
C SER A 381 9.41 20.18 -8.26
N GLY A 382 9.14 21.49 -8.19
CA GLY A 382 8.34 22.06 -7.10
C GLY A 382 6.91 21.50 -6.98
N SER A 383 6.31 20.96 -8.05
CA SER A 383 4.98 20.33 -8.01
C SER A 383 4.97 18.99 -7.28
N MET A 384 6.12 18.32 -7.26
CA MET A 384 6.33 17.04 -6.56
C MET A 384 6.30 17.16 -5.05
N LYS A 385 6.35 18.38 -4.48
CA LYS A 385 6.48 18.61 -3.04
C LYS A 385 5.49 17.77 -2.21
N GLY A 386 6.04 17.06 -1.22
CA GLY A 386 5.32 16.12 -0.36
C GLY A 386 5.62 14.67 -0.72
N ILE A 387 4.63 13.79 -0.57
CA ILE A 387 4.77 12.34 -0.82
C ILE A 387 5.27 12.03 -2.24
N PRO A 388 4.83 12.70 -3.32
CA PRO A 388 5.35 12.42 -4.66
C PRO A 388 6.87 12.61 -4.79
N MET A 389 7.43 13.66 -4.17
CA MET A 389 8.87 13.90 -4.10
C MET A 389 9.58 12.75 -3.40
N GLU A 390 9.09 12.38 -2.21
CA GLU A 390 9.67 11.29 -1.41
C GLU A 390 9.65 9.97 -2.21
N VAL A 391 8.59 9.72 -2.98
CA VAL A 391 8.49 8.53 -3.83
C VAL A 391 9.44 8.59 -5.01
N SER A 392 9.51 9.72 -5.72
CA SER A 392 10.43 9.91 -6.85
C SER A 392 11.88 9.70 -6.43
N VAL A 393 12.28 10.33 -5.33
CA VAL A 393 13.62 10.20 -4.75
C VAL A 393 13.89 8.77 -4.31
N ALA A 394 13.00 8.16 -3.52
CA ALA A 394 13.20 6.80 -3.02
C ALA A 394 13.28 5.77 -4.15
N LEU A 395 12.36 5.81 -5.12
CA LEU A 395 12.39 4.85 -6.24
C LEU A 395 13.59 5.11 -7.16
N GLY A 396 13.99 6.38 -7.35
CA GLY A 396 15.21 6.76 -8.06
C GLY A 396 16.47 6.14 -7.47
N VAL A 397 16.69 6.34 -6.17
CA VAL A 397 17.81 5.74 -5.44
C VAL A 397 17.74 4.21 -5.50
N LEU A 398 16.57 3.63 -5.26
CA LEU A 398 16.38 2.17 -5.26
C LEU A 398 16.69 1.54 -6.62
N VAL A 399 16.20 2.13 -7.71
CA VAL A 399 16.54 1.65 -9.07
C VAL A 399 18.04 1.77 -9.30
N SER A 400 18.67 2.88 -8.90
CA SER A 400 20.12 3.07 -9.10
C SER A 400 20.96 2.01 -8.36
N GLU A 401 20.53 1.57 -7.18
CA GLU A 401 21.23 0.56 -6.37
C GLU A 401 20.98 -0.87 -6.88
N LEU A 402 19.79 -1.15 -7.42
CA LEU A 402 19.41 -2.45 -7.96
C LEU A 402 19.89 -2.69 -9.40
N SER A 403 20.32 -1.63 -10.10
CA SER A 403 20.85 -1.70 -11.46
C SER A 403 22.25 -2.33 -11.52
N GLU A 404 22.55 -3.00 -12.63
CA GLU A 404 23.86 -3.61 -12.90
C GLU A 404 24.83 -2.67 -13.60
N GLU A 405 26.13 -2.99 -13.53
CA GLU A 405 27.15 -2.33 -14.34
C GLU A 405 26.83 -2.50 -15.84
N PRO A 406 27.00 -1.46 -16.69
CA PRO A 406 27.65 -0.18 -16.41
C PRO A 406 26.72 0.93 -15.91
N TRP A 407 25.48 0.62 -15.53
CA TRP A 407 24.45 1.60 -15.19
C TRP A 407 24.23 1.78 -13.69
N LYS A 408 24.79 0.87 -12.88
CA LYS A 408 24.76 0.93 -11.43
C LYS A 408 25.13 2.31 -10.89
N GLY A 409 24.33 2.78 -9.93
CA GLY A 409 24.46 4.07 -9.26
C GLY A 409 24.10 5.27 -10.13
N LYS A 410 23.61 5.09 -11.36
CA LYS A 410 23.31 6.20 -12.28
C LYS A 410 21.82 6.42 -12.43
N LEU A 411 21.45 7.69 -12.61
CA LEU A 411 20.10 8.12 -12.96
C LEU A 411 20.14 9.37 -13.85
N ILE A 412 19.00 9.74 -14.42
CA ILE A 412 18.89 10.90 -15.31
C ILE A 412 17.98 11.96 -14.67
N THR A 413 18.35 13.23 -14.82
CA THR A 413 17.53 14.36 -14.36
C THR A 413 16.30 14.57 -15.25
N PHE A 414 15.16 14.89 -14.62
CA PHE A 414 13.96 15.32 -15.34
C PHE A 414 14.07 16.80 -15.72
N SER A 415 14.58 17.07 -16.93
CA SER A 415 14.83 18.43 -17.41
C SER A 415 14.86 18.51 -18.94
N LYS A 416 14.62 19.70 -19.49
CA LYS A 416 14.77 20.01 -20.93
C LYS A 416 16.20 19.77 -21.41
N ASN A 417 17.16 19.84 -20.50
CA ASN A 417 18.56 19.48 -20.71
C ASN A 417 18.92 18.37 -19.72
N PRO A 418 18.48 17.13 -19.98
CA PRO A 418 18.69 16.03 -19.05
C PRO A 418 20.20 15.75 -18.92
N LYS A 419 20.63 15.37 -17.72
CA LYS A 419 22.01 14.99 -17.40
C LYS A 419 22.00 13.59 -16.80
N LEU A 420 22.98 12.77 -17.18
CA LEU A 420 23.25 11.49 -16.53
C LEU A 420 24.12 11.76 -15.31
N GLN A 421 23.62 11.47 -14.11
CA GLN A 421 24.28 11.69 -12.83
C GLN A 421 24.67 10.36 -12.20
N MET A 422 25.82 10.33 -11.54
CA MET A 422 26.17 9.27 -10.58
C MET A 422 25.67 9.72 -9.21
N VAL A 423 24.88 8.90 -8.53
CA VAL A 423 24.42 9.20 -7.17
C VAL A 423 25.65 9.16 -6.25
N GLU A 424 25.91 10.27 -5.58
CA GLU A 424 26.99 10.43 -4.62
C GLU A 424 26.46 10.27 -3.19
N GLY A 425 27.30 9.76 -2.29
CA GLY A 425 26.97 9.54 -0.88
C GLY A 425 27.19 8.10 -0.42
N GLU A 426 27.67 7.96 0.81
CA GLU A 426 27.83 6.67 1.49
C GLU A 426 26.52 6.29 2.22
N THR A 427 25.88 7.28 2.84
CA THR A 427 24.63 7.09 3.59
C THR A 427 23.39 7.27 2.72
N LEU A 428 22.26 6.71 3.14
CA LEU A 428 20.97 6.93 2.48
C LEU A 428 20.60 8.42 2.51
N GLU A 429 20.89 9.14 3.61
CA GLU A 429 20.62 10.57 3.72
C GLU A 429 21.36 11.38 2.65
N GLU A 430 22.65 11.13 2.46
CA GLU A 430 23.47 11.79 1.44
C GLU A 430 22.95 11.47 0.04
N LYS A 431 22.65 10.19 -0.25
CA LYS A 431 22.10 9.77 -1.55
C LYS A 431 20.75 10.42 -1.83
N THR A 432 19.86 10.46 -0.85
CA THR A 432 18.55 11.10 -1.00
C THR A 432 18.67 12.61 -1.19
N SER A 433 19.58 13.25 -0.43
CA SER A 433 19.85 14.68 -0.53
C SER A 433 20.45 15.03 -1.89
N PHE A 434 21.36 14.20 -2.42
CA PHE A 434 21.92 14.37 -3.76
C PHE A 434 20.81 14.36 -4.81
N VAL A 435 19.90 13.39 -4.75
CA VAL A 435 18.81 13.23 -5.72
C VAL A 435 17.79 14.36 -5.61
N GLU A 436 17.42 14.77 -4.40
CA GLU A 436 16.46 15.86 -4.15
C GLU A 436 16.97 17.22 -4.64
N ASN A 437 18.28 17.46 -4.59
CA ASN A 437 18.90 18.72 -5.01
C ASN A 437 19.36 18.74 -6.48
N MET A 438 18.99 17.74 -7.28
CA MET A 438 19.35 17.71 -8.69
C MET A 438 18.67 18.83 -9.48
N ASP A 439 19.36 19.29 -10.52
CA ASP A 439 18.78 20.18 -11.53
C ASP A 439 17.54 19.55 -12.16
N TRP A 440 16.39 20.21 -12.04
CA TRP A 440 15.16 19.85 -12.73
C TRP A 440 14.76 20.95 -13.74
N GLY A 441 13.89 20.59 -14.67
CA GLY A 441 13.28 21.54 -15.61
C GLY A 441 11.79 21.27 -15.77
N MET A 442 11.03 22.27 -16.24
CA MET A 442 9.55 22.18 -16.34
C MET A 442 9.04 21.02 -17.21
N ASN A 443 9.87 20.45 -18.10
CA ASN A 443 9.59 19.30 -18.94
C ASN A 443 10.88 18.53 -19.23
N THR A 444 10.78 17.37 -19.89
CA THR A 444 11.91 16.53 -20.27
C THR A 444 11.98 16.33 -21.79
N ASP A 445 13.20 16.46 -22.33
CA ASP A 445 13.49 16.14 -23.74
C ASP A 445 13.95 14.68 -23.87
N PHE A 446 13.01 13.78 -24.17
CA PHE A 446 13.30 12.35 -24.28
C PHE A 446 14.29 12.03 -25.41
N GLN A 447 14.37 12.82 -26.49
CA GLN A 447 15.42 12.59 -27.49
C GLN A 447 16.83 12.78 -26.90
N LYS A 448 17.00 13.75 -26.00
CA LYS A 448 18.29 13.98 -25.33
C LYS A 448 18.58 12.86 -24.33
N VAL A 449 17.57 12.37 -23.59
CA VAL A 449 17.70 11.20 -22.71
C VAL A 449 18.25 9.99 -23.50
N PHE A 450 17.59 9.61 -24.58
CA PHE A 450 18.01 8.47 -25.41
C PHE A 450 19.38 8.70 -26.05
N ARG A 451 19.73 9.95 -26.36
CA ARG A 451 21.07 10.31 -26.86
C ARG A 451 22.17 10.12 -25.80
N LEU A 452 21.90 10.41 -24.53
CA LEU A 452 22.85 10.16 -23.43
C LEU A 452 23.14 8.67 -23.30
N ILE A 453 22.09 7.85 -23.29
CA ILE A 453 22.19 6.38 -23.22
C ILE A 453 23.01 5.86 -24.40
N LEU A 454 22.67 6.30 -25.63
CA LEU A 454 23.38 5.89 -26.83
C LEU A 454 24.85 6.34 -26.82
N LYS A 455 25.16 7.51 -26.25
CA LYS A 455 26.53 8.00 -26.12
C LYS A 455 27.36 7.11 -25.20
N VAL A 456 26.80 6.69 -24.06
CA VAL A 456 27.46 5.75 -23.14
C VAL A 456 27.62 4.39 -23.82
N ALA A 457 26.59 3.89 -24.49
CA ALA A 457 26.61 2.62 -25.21
C ALA A 457 27.70 2.54 -26.28
N VAL A 458 27.77 3.55 -27.15
CA VAL A 458 28.77 3.62 -28.23
C VAL A 458 30.18 3.79 -27.66
N LYS A 459 30.37 4.64 -26.63
CA LYS A 459 31.69 4.83 -26.00
C LYS A 459 32.17 3.57 -25.28
N GLY A 460 31.26 2.87 -24.59
CA GLY A 460 31.54 1.65 -23.85
C GLY A 460 31.55 0.38 -24.70
N LYS A 461 31.19 0.45 -25.99
CA LYS A 461 30.98 -0.72 -26.88
C LYS A 461 30.11 -1.79 -26.22
N LEU A 462 28.98 -1.36 -25.64
CA LEU A 462 28.10 -2.23 -24.89
C LEU A 462 27.48 -3.30 -25.79
N LYS A 463 27.30 -4.49 -25.24
CA LYS A 463 26.51 -5.53 -25.93
C LYS A 463 25.01 -5.23 -25.81
N PRO A 464 24.16 -5.75 -26.71
CA PRO A 464 22.69 -5.64 -26.59
C PRO A 464 22.15 -6.02 -25.20
N GLU A 465 22.75 -7.02 -24.54
CA GLU A 465 22.32 -7.48 -23.23
C GLU A 465 22.70 -6.53 -22.09
N GLN A 466 23.59 -5.56 -22.35
CA GLN A 466 24.01 -4.52 -21.41
C GLN A 466 23.33 -3.18 -21.69
N MET A 467 22.51 -3.09 -22.73
CA MET A 467 21.75 -1.88 -23.07
C MET A 467 20.57 -1.73 -22.14
N ILE A 468 20.26 -0.48 -21.75
CA ILE A 468 19.02 -0.17 -21.02
C ILE A 468 17.82 -0.65 -21.84
N LYS A 469 16.99 -1.50 -21.22
CA LYS A 469 15.73 -2.00 -21.76
C LYS A 469 14.56 -1.17 -21.27
N ARG A 470 14.65 -0.60 -20.06
CA ARG A 470 13.55 0.18 -19.47
C ARG A 470 14.00 1.47 -18.80
N LEU A 471 13.26 2.54 -19.08
CA LEU A 471 13.41 3.86 -18.48
C LEU A 471 12.20 4.17 -17.61
N PHE A 472 12.37 4.16 -16.29
CA PHE A 472 11.33 4.56 -15.36
C PHE A 472 11.31 6.08 -15.22
N VAL A 473 10.20 6.73 -15.55
CA VAL A 473 10.02 8.16 -15.36
C VAL A 473 9.10 8.37 -14.18
N PHE A 474 9.61 8.86 -13.06
CA PHE A 474 8.81 9.16 -11.88
C PHE A 474 8.42 10.64 -11.90
N SER A 475 7.15 10.97 -12.14
CA SER A 475 6.67 12.35 -12.24
C SER A 475 5.20 12.47 -11.82
N ASP A 476 4.76 13.67 -11.43
CA ASP A 476 3.35 14.01 -11.21
C ASP A 476 2.67 14.61 -12.46
N MET A 477 3.41 14.71 -13.57
CA MET A 477 2.90 15.19 -14.85
C MET A 477 2.40 14.05 -15.73
N GLU A 478 1.61 14.38 -16.74
CA GLU A 478 1.24 13.44 -17.79
C GLU A 478 2.34 13.34 -18.84
N PHE A 479 2.52 12.17 -19.46
CA PHE A 479 3.59 11.94 -20.43
C PHE A 479 3.63 12.97 -21.57
N ASP A 480 2.48 13.30 -22.17
CA ASP A 480 2.41 14.26 -23.27
C ASP A 480 2.79 15.69 -22.85
N ARG A 481 2.58 16.05 -21.58
CA ARG A 481 2.98 17.34 -21.02
C ARG A 481 4.44 17.34 -20.57
N ALA A 482 4.91 16.20 -20.08
CA ALA A 482 6.30 15.96 -19.71
C ALA A 482 7.21 15.94 -20.95
N SER A 483 6.72 15.48 -22.10
CA SER A 483 7.47 15.46 -23.35
C SER A 483 7.56 16.85 -23.97
N ALA A 484 8.78 17.30 -24.28
CA ALA A 484 8.98 18.58 -24.97
C ALA A 484 8.49 18.60 -26.43
N ASN A 485 8.32 17.44 -27.07
CA ASN A 485 7.86 17.32 -28.47
C ASN A 485 6.82 16.19 -28.64
N SER A 486 6.24 16.08 -29.84
CA SER A 486 5.39 14.93 -30.22
C SER A 486 6.18 13.61 -30.14
N TRP A 487 5.70 12.68 -29.31
CA TRP A 487 6.38 11.39 -29.07
C TRP A 487 6.54 10.56 -30.35
N GLU A 488 5.53 10.50 -31.22
CA GLU A 488 5.61 9.68 -32.43
C GLU A 488 6.76 10.12 -33.35
N THR A 489 6.94 11.45 -33.48
CA THR A 489 8.06 12.02 -34.23
C THR A 489 9.40 11.76 -33.53
N ASP A 490 9.41 11.86 -32.19
CA ASP A 490 10.62 11.64 -31.39
C ASP A 490 11.06 10.18 -31.40
N TYR A 491 10.13 9.25 -31.26
CA TYR A 491 10.35 7.81 -31.28
C TYR A 491 10.91 7.35 -32.62
N GLN A 492 10.32 7.78 -33.75
CA GLN A 492 10.87 7.46 -35.08
C GLN A 492 12.32 7.96 -35.25
N LYS A 493 12.63 9.16 -34.75
CA LYS A 493 14.00 9.70 -34.76
C LYS A 493 14.94 8.90 -33.84
N ILE A 494 14.47 8.43 -32.69
CA ILE A 494 15.21 7.57 -31.77
C ILE A 494 15.54 6.23 -32.45
N VAL A 495 14.54 5.56 -33.03
CA VAL A 495 14.69 4.29 -33.75
C VAL A 495 15.74 4.42 -34.86
N ARG A 496 15.66 5.46 -35.69
CA ARG A 496 16.65 5.72 -36.76
C ARG A 496 18.07 5.89 -36.20
N LYS A 497 18.23 6.64 -35.10
CA LYS A 497 19.55 6.89 -34.48
C LYS A 497 20.15 5.64 -33.85
N PHE A 498 19.35 4.85 -33.15
CA PHE A 498 19.78 3.59 -32.54
C PHE A 498 20.15 2.55 -33.60
N THR A 499 19.31 2.39 -34.63
CA THR A 499 19.57 1.48 -35.76
C THR A 499 20.87 1.85 -36.48
N LYS A 500 21.10 3.14 -36.78
CA LYS A 500 22.34 3.61 -37.41
C LYS A 500 23.61 3.32 -36.59
N LYS A 501 23.48 3.11 -35.28
CA LYS A 501 24.58 2.82 -34.36
C LYS A 501 24.68 1.33 -33.98
N GLY A 502 23.87 0.46 -34.58
CA GLY A 502 23.89 -0.99 -34.35
C GLY A 502 23.05 -1.46 -33.15
N TYR A 503 22.18 -0.60 -32.59
CA TYR A 503 21.36 -0.90 -31.42
C TYR A 503 19.85 -0.87 -31.72
N GLY A 504 19.45 -1.14 -32.97
CA GLY A 504 18.04 -1.07 -33.41
C GLY A 504 17.11 -2.02 -32.66
N GLU A 505 17.64 -3.16 -32.19
CA GLU A 505 16.89 -4.17 -31.42
C GLU A 505 16.93 -3.93 -29.90
N SER A 506 17.67 -2.92 -29.44
CA SER A 506 17.89 -2.63 -28.00
C SER A 506 17.46 -1.21 -27.64
N ILE A 507 16.31 -0.79 -28.18
CA ILE A 507 15.75 0.53 -27.90
C ILE A 507 15.00 0.46 -26.56
N PRO A 508 15.35 1.31 -25.57
CA PRO A 508 14.66 1.34 -24.30
C PRO A 508 13.16 1.63 -24.44
N GLN A 509 12.34 0.94 -23.64
CA GLN A 509 10.94 1.28 -23.40
C GLN A 509 10.84 2.27 -22.25
N ILE A 510 9.99 3.29 -22.39
CA ILE A 510 9.66 4.20 -21.29
C ILE A 510 8.55 3.57 -20.45
N VAL A 511 8.76 3.47 -19.15
CA VAL A 511 7.71 3.20 -18.17
C VAL A 511 7.46 4.50 -17.42
N PHE A 512 6.43 5.23 -17.84
CA PHE A 512 6.09 6.51 -17.24
C PHE A 512 5.18 6.28 -16.05
N TRP A 513 5.67 6.64 -14.87
CA TRP A 513 5.08 6.35 -13.58
C TRP A 513 4.51 7.61 -12.94
N ASN A 514 3.18 7.75 -13.02
CA ASN A 514 2.48 8.89 -12.44
C ASN A 514 2.34 8.75 -10.92
N LEU A 515 2.85 9.75 -10.20
CA LEU A 515 2.88 9.80 -8.74
C LEU A 515 1.72 10.59 -8.11
N ARG A 516 0.83 11.19 -8.90
CA ARG A 516 -0.35 11.93 -8.44
C ARG A 516 -1.62 11.49 -9.19
N ASP A 517 -2.79 11.59 -8.56
CA ASP A 517 -4.07 11.37 -9.25
C ASP A 517 -4.19 12.33 -10.43
N SER A 518 -4.39 11.78 -11.63
CA SER A 518 -4.66 12.56 -12.83
C SER A 518 -5.74 11.87 -13.64
N LYS A 519 -6.42 12.64 -14.50
CA LYS A 519 -7.43 12.09 -15.43
C LYS A 519 -6.81 11.32 -16.60
N ALA A 520 -5.47 11.22 -16.68
CA ALA A 520 -4.79 10.56 -17.78
C ALA A 520 -4.80 9.05 -17.62
N THR A 521 -5.38 8.39 -18.62
CA THR A 521 -5.51 6.94 -18.61
C THR A 521 -4.22 6.26 -19.02
N PRO A 522 -3.76 5.24 -18.25
CA PRO A 522 -2.75 4.34 -18.77
C PRO A 522 -3.31 3.65 -19.99
N VAL A 523 -2.75 4.03 -21.12
CA VAL A 523 -3.10 3.44 -22.39
C VAL A 523 -2.32 2.14 -22.49
N PRO A 524 -2.97 1.02 -22.85
CA PRO A 524 -2.26 -0.10 -23.44
C PRO A 524 -1.65 0.41 -24.75
N GLY A 525 -0.33 0.55 -24.78
CA GLY A 525 0.53 0.36 -25.95
C GLY A 525 0.02 0.85 -27.32
N THR A 526 -0.65 2.00 -27.43
CA THR A 526 -0.91 2.61 -28.75
C THR A 526 0.27 3.45 -29.20
N GLN A 527 1.07 3.96 -28.26
CA GLN A 527 2.35 4.61 -28.54
C GLN A 527 3.49 3.59 -28.39
N ASN A 528 4.17 3.32 -29.50
CA ASN A 528 5.31 2.40 -29.52
C ASN A 528 6.36 2.81 -28.49
N GLY A 529 6.80 1.85 -27.67
CA GLY A 529 7.88 2.02 -26.70
C GLY A 529 7.52 2.78 -25.41
N VAL A 530 6.23 2.98 -25.09
CA VAL A 530 5.81 3.62 -23.83
C VAL A 530 4.75 2.77 -23.11
N ALA A 531 4.96 2.55 -21.82
CA ALA A 531 4.00 1.99 -20.88
C ALA A 531 3.72 3.01 -19.76
N LEU A 532 2.47 3.09 -19.31
CA LEU A 532 2.04 3.99 -18.24
C LEU A 532 1.73 3.17 -16.98
N VAL A 533 2.26 3.58 -15.84
CA VAL A 533 2.09 2.96 -14.53
C VAL A 533 1.76 4.05 -13.51
N SER A 534 1.10 3.70 -12.41
CA SER A 534 0.74 4.67 -11.37
C SER A 534 0.60 4.01 -10.00
N GLY A 535 0.66 4.83 -8.96
CA GLY A 535 0.51 4.42 -7.56
C GLY A 535 1.81 4.07 -6.84
N PHE A 536 1.71 3.75 -5.55
CA PHE A 536 2.86 3.56 -4.67
C PHE A 536 3.02 2.09 -4.28
N SER A 537 3.57 1.26 -5.15
CA SER A 537 3.82 -0.15 -4.79
C SER A 537 5.23 -0.60 -5.12
N LYS A 538 5.96 -1.02 -4.08
CA LYS A 538 7.22 -1.76 -4.22
C LYS A 538 7.07 -3.06 -5.01
N ASN A 539 5.84 -3.57 -5.18
CA ASN A 539 5.59 -4.78 -5.95
C ASN A 539 5.65 -4.50 -7.45
N LEU A 540 5.30 -3.29 -7.88
CA LEU A 540 5.47 -2.89 -9.28
C LEU A 540 6.95 -2.99 -9.67
N LEU A 541 7.88 -2.56 -8.81
CA LEU A 541 9.31 -2.78 -9.04
C LEU A 541 9.70 -4.26 -9.09
N LYS A 542 9.10 -5.11 -8.24
CA LYS A 542 9.37 -6.57 -8.29
C LYS A 542 8.95 -7.20 -9.60
N MET A 543 7.91 -6.69 -10.25
CA MET A 543 7.47 -7.22 -11.55
C MET A 543 8.51 -6.97 -12.65
N PHE A 544 9.35 -5.95 -12.49
CA PHE A 544 10.44 -5.66 -13.40
C PHE A 544 11.75 -6.37 -13.03
N LEU A 545 11.80 -7.11 -11.91
CA LEU A 545 12.92 -7.99 -11.61
C LEU A 545 12.83 -9.21 -12.53
N ASP A 546 13.87 -9.43 -13.33
CA ASP A 546 14.08 -10.57 -14.24
C ASP A 546 13.11 -10.74 -15.44
N GLN A 547 12.13 -9.85 -15.65
CA GLN A 547 11.32 -9.86 -16.87
C GLN A 547 11.98 -9.05 -17.99
N ASP A 548 12.28 -9.66 -19.14
CA ASP A 548 12.89 -8.98 -20.31
C ASP A 548 11.88 -8.63 -21.43
N GLY A 549 10.60 -8.97 -21.27
CA GLY A 549 9.56 -8.80 -22.30
C GLY A 549 8.77 -7.49 -22.26
N ASP A 550 7.94 -7.28 -23.29
CA ASP A 550 7.02 -6.15 -23.43
C ASP A 550 6.02 -6.10 -22.26
N ILE A 551 5.77 -4.90 -21.74
CA ILE A 551 4.83 -4.68 -20.64
C ILE A 551 3.43 -4.58 -21.23
N ASN A 552 2.64 -5.65 -21.08
CA ASN A 552 1.19 -5.59 -21.26
C ASN A 552 0.54 -5.11 -19.95
N PRO A 553 -0.09 -3.92 -19.89
CA PRO A 553 -0.72 -3.42 -18.68
C PRO A 553 -1.82 -4.34 -18.12
N GLU A 554 -2.53 -5.07 -18.98
CA GLU A 554 -3.52 -6.05 -18.54
C GLU A 554 -2.85 -7.24 -17.86
N ALA A 555 -1.76 -7.75 -18.45
CA ALA A 555 -0.96 -8.81 -17.81
C ALA A 555 -0.37 -8.33 -16.48
N VAL A 556 -0.04 -7.04 -16.36
CA VAL A 556 0.42 -6.44 -15.10
C VAL A 556 -0.68 -6.44 -14.06
N MET A 557 -1.89 -5.99 -14.41
CA MET A 557 -3.04 -6.02 -13.51
C MET A 557 -3.35 -7.45 -13.08
N GLU A 558 -3.45 -8.39 -14.03
CA GLU A 558 -3.77 -9.79 -13.78
C GLU A 558 -2.72 -10.44 -12.86
N ALA A 559 -1.43 -10.22 -13.12
CA ALA A 559 -0.36 -10.71 -12.25
C ALA A 559 -0.50 -10.16 -10.81
N ALA A 560 -0.87 -8.88 -10.66
CA ALA A 560 -1.06 -8.24 -9.35
C ALA A 560 -2.26 -8.80 -8.56
N ILE A 561 -3.22 -9.45 -9.22
CA ILE A 561 -4.44 -10.02 -8.61
C ILE A 561 -4.56 -11.55 -8.78
N SER A 562 -3.45 -12.22 -9.12
CA SER A 562 -3.41 -13.66 -9.41
C SER A 562 -3.05 -14.55 -8.21
N GLY A 563 -2.63 -13.97 -7.09
CA GLY A 563 -2.19 -14.70 -5.90
C GLY A 563 -3.24 -15.67 -5.33
N GLU A 564 -2.79 -16.71 -4.62
CA GLU A 564 -3.68 -17.73 -4.03
C GLU A 564 -4.77 -17.14 -3.13
N GLU A 565 -4.47 -16.04 -2.43
CA GLU A 565 -5.43 -15.34 -1.59
C GLU A 565 -6.64 -14.79 -2.37
N TYR A 566 -6.48 -14.46 -3.65
CA TYR A 566 -7.54 -13.93 -4.51
C TYR A 566 -8.49 -15.03 -5.00
N GLN A 567 -8.09 -16.31 -4.97
CA GLN A 567 -8.92 -17.43 -5.42
C GLN A 567 -10.08 -17.74 -4.47
N LYS A 568 -10.00 -17.26 -3.23
CA LYS A 568 -11.05 -17.45 -2.21
C LYS A 568 -12.21 -16.46 -2.38
N LEU A 569 -12.06 -15.45 -3.24
CA LEU A 569 -13.04 -14.37 -3.37
C LEU A 569 -14.25 -14.80 -4.20
N VAL A 570 -15.44 -14.49 -3.71
CA VAL A 570 -16.72 -14.89 -4.32
C VAL A 570 -17.64 -13.70 -4.49
N VAL A 571 -18.27 -13.55 -5.66
CA VAL A 571 -19.32 -12.55 -5.91
C VAL A 571 -20.68 -13.24 -5.83
N LEU A 572 -21.64 -12.64 -5.12
CA LEU A 572 -22.96 -13.24 -4.86
C LEU A 572 -24.16 -12.41 -5.30
N ASP A 573 -23.97 -11.11 -5.51
CA ASP A 573 -25.04 -10.14 -5.81
C ASP A 573 -25.14 -9.86 -7.31
#